data_AF-A0A350XXI6-F1
#
_entry.id   AF-A0A350XXI6-F1
#
_cell.length_a   1.000
_cell.length_b   1.000
_cell.length_c   1.000
_cell.angle_alpha   90.00
_cell.angle_beta   90.00
_cell.angle_gamma   90.00
#
_symmetry.space_group_name_H-M   'P 1'
#
loop_
_entity.id
_entity.type
_entity.pdbx_description
1 polymer ?
#
loop_
_entity_poly.entity_id
_entity_poly.type
_entity_poly.pdbx_seq_one_letter_code
_entity_poly.pdbx_strand_id
1 'polypeptide(L)'
;MPITFDEKRKIFKLDTLDSTYAIGIREGYLIHLYYGKKIPDDNLLNLPFRGGFATISPKNVHVDDYKFSLDVQPMEYSCNGSGDYRLAALSIKDSMGRTTTDVRYLDHKIYDGKPKLNGLPATYCNDDSEAQTLELITIDSFTGAKVTLYYTAFANYSVITESVKVENTGKETFEIEKVASCCVNFPSMDYNMINLSGVWSRERRVITRHLAHGIQSVASKRGSSSHNHNPFVALVDDKGGEDFGDAFGFNLVYSGNFSADIETDYLDCTRLVMGINPIDFTWVVEPGDEFQSPEVVMVYSDSGMGKMSRTFHDFYNNNLIRGEWKNKKRPLLINSWEGSGFDFDQETLVRYAKEAKEMGIELLVMDDGWFGHRDSDNSSLGDWFVNEGKLKGGLTKLIERVNAEGIQFGIWYEPEMISEDSELYKAHPDWCVHVEGREQSPARQQFVIDMTRQDVRDCIFNQMYDVLSKNNIAYLKWDYNRAITEPGSALLDARHSKEFFHRFILGTYELMDRITSAFPHILFESCAGGGGRFDAGMLYYMP
;
A
#
# COMPACT_ATOMS: atom_id res chain seq x y z
N MET A 1 2.77 -26.19 -11.92
CA MET A 1 1.51 -25.57 -11.52
C MET A 1 1.53 -25.44 -10.01
N PRO A 2 1.77 -24.24 -9.48
CA PRO A 2 1.83 -24.02 -8.03
C PRO A 2 0.51 -24.28 -7.29
N ILE A 3 -0.66 -24.27 -7.95
CA ILE A 3 -1.95 -24.39 -7.25
C ILE A 3 -2.70 -25.67 -7.64
N THR A 4 -3.22 -26.38 -6.63
CA THR A 4 -4.07 -27.57 -6.80
C THR A 4 -5.29 -27.52 -5.90
N PHE A 5 -6.38 -28.18 -6.33
CA PHE A 5 -7.59 -28.36 -5.53
C PHE A 5 -7.94 -29.85 -5.43
N ASP A 6 -7.93 -30.39 -4.20
CA ASP A 6 -8.46 -31.72 -3.91
C ASP A 6 -9.98 -31.62 -3.71
N GLU A 7 -10.74 -31.99 -4.74
CA GLU A 7 -12.19 -31.90 -4.76
C GLU A 7 -12.89 -32.78 -3.70
N LYS A 8 -12.25 -33.89 -3.31
CA LYS A 8 -12.80 -34.87 -2.35
C LYS A 8 -12.59 -34.39 -0.92
N ARG A 9 -11.41 -33.85 -0.62
CA ARG A 9 -11.07 -33.32 0.71
C ARG A 9 -11.42 -31.84 0.88
N LYS A 10 -11.74 -31.16 -0.21
CA LYS A 10 -12.00 -29.71 -0.29
C LYS A 10 -10.82 -28.88 0.23
N ILE A 11 -9.62 -29.17 -0.29
CA ILE A 11 -8.38 -28.50 0.08
C ILE A 11 -7.79 -27.80 -1.14
N PHE A 12 -7.49 -26.52 -1.00
CA PHE A 12 -6.59 -25.79 -1.90
C PHE A 12 -5.18 -25.86 -1.34
N LYS A 13 -4.21 -26.18 -2.18
CA LYS A 13 -2.78 -26.20 -1.84
C LYS A 13 -2.03 -25.35 -2.85
N LEU A 14 -1.33 -24.34 -2.36
CA LEU A 14 -0.52 -23.39 -3.11
C LEU A 14 0.94 -23.61 -2.72
N ASP A 15 1.71 -24.24 -3.61
CA ASP A 15 3.13 -24.48 -3.44
C ASP A 15 3.94 -23.44 -4.21
N THR A 16 4.79 -22.72 -3.50
CA THR A 16 5.77 -21.81 -4.08
C THR A 16 7.12 -22.53 -4.27
N LEU A 17 8.22 -21.78 -4.43
CA LEU A 17 9.56 -22.34 -4.51
C LEU A 17 9.87 -23.27 -3.32
N ASP A 18 9.65 -22.79 -2.10
CA ASP A 18 10.00 -23.51 -0.87
C ASP A 18 8.97 -23.36 0.27
N SER A 19 7.79 -22.80 -0.01
CA SER A 19 6.67 -22.72 0.92
C SER A 19 5.42 -23.43 0.41
N THR A 20 4.56 -23.83 1.34
CA THR A 20 3.18 -24.27 1.07
C THR A 20 2.22 -23.36 1.84
N TYR A 21 1.13 -22.98 1.19
CA TYR A 21 -0.06 -22.37 1.81
C TYR A 21 -1.27 -23.25 1.51
N ALA A 22 -2.10 -23.51 2.51
CA ALA A 22 -3.22 -24.43 2.37
C ALA A 22 -4.51 -23.92 3.03
N ILE A 23 -5.62 -24.10 2.31
CA ILE A 23 -6.95 -23.64 2.69
C ILE A 23 -7.92 -24.81 2.57
N GLY A 24 -8.76 -25.03 3.58
CA GLY A 24 -9.81 -26.03 3.58
C GLY A 24 -11.19 -25.40 3.52
N ILE A 25 -12.16 -26.09 2.90
CA ILE A 25 -13.58 -25.74 3.00
C ILE A 25 -14.25 -26.69 3.99
N ARG A 26 -14.92 -26.13 4.99
CA ARG A 26 -15.71 -26.89 5.97
C ARG A 26 -17.06 -26.23 6.19
N GLU A 27 -18.13 -26.88 5.77
CA GLU A 27 -19.52 -26.38 5.95
C GLU A 27 -19.70 -24.95 5.39
N GLY A 28 -19.07 -24.71 4.24
CA GLY A 28 -19.05 -23.40 3.58
C GLY A 28 -18.06 -22.39 4.17
N TYR A 29 -17.42 -22.66 5.31
CA TYR A 29 -16.38 -21.81 5.85
C TYR A 29 -15.02 -22.10 5.25
N LEU A 30 -14.21 -21.05 5.07
CA LEU A 30 -12.81 -21.16 4.67
C LEU A 30 -11.92 -21.23 5.92
N ILE A 31 -11.11 -22.27 6.01
CA ILE A 31 -10.24 -22.58 7.15
C ILE A 31 -8.79 -22.55 6.69
N HIS A 32 -7.98 -21.73 7.33
CA HIS A 32 -6.54 -21.71 7.17
C HIS A 32 -5.95 -23.01 7.71
N LEU A 33 -5.29 -23.81 6.87
CA LEU A 33 -4.72 -25.10 7.28
C LEU A 33 -3.24 -25.00 7.61
N TYR A 34 -2.48 -24.23 6.82
CA TYR A 34 -1.03 -24.15 6.91
C TYR A 34 -0.46 -22.97 6.12
N TYR A 35 0.59 -22.33 6.66
CA TYR A 35 1.55 -21.53 5.91
C TYR A 35 2.95 -21.77 6.49
N GLY A 36 3.91 -22.13 5.64
CA GLY A 36 5.28 -22.38 6.07
C GLY A 36 6.06 -23.19 5.05
N LYS A 37 7.08 -23.92 5.52
CA LYS A 37 7.93 -24.79 4.71
C LYS A 37 7.14 -25.68 3.79
N LYS A 38 7.60 -25.84 2.55
CA LYS A 38 6.98 -26.72 1.57
C LYS A 38 6.80 -28.14 2.11
N ILE A 39 5.57 -28.64 2.06
CA ILE A 39 5.22 -29.98 2.52
C ILE A 39 4.77 -30.87 1.35
N PRO A 40 5.24 -32.13 1.29
CA PRO A 40 4.87 -33.05 0.21
C PRO A 40 3.46 -33.61 0.38
N ASP A 41 2.93 -33.65 1.62
CA ASP A 41 1.62 -34.22 1.93
C ASP A 41 0.46 -33.41 1.32
N ASP A 42 -0.57 -34.12 0.86
CA ASP A 42 -1.78 -33.51 0.29
C ASP A 42 -2.97 -33.50 1.27
N ASN A 43 -2.91 -34.30 2.34
CA ASN A 43 -3.96 -34.35 3.35
C ASN A 43 -3.60 -33.50 4.57
N LEU A 44 -4.06 -32.25 4.56
CA LEU A 44 -3.67 -31.23 5.53
C LEU A 44 -4.76 -30.91 6.58
N LEU A 45 -5.89 -31.64 6.56
CA LEU A 45 -7.08 -31.33 7.38
C LEU A 45 -6.85 -31.37 8.90
N ASN A 46 -5.81 -32.07 9.36
CA ASN A 46 -5.51 -32.22 10.78
C ASN A 46 -4.45 -31.22 11.29
N LEU A 47 -3.77 -30.48 10.41
CA LEU A 47 -2.80 -29.45 10.81
C LEU A 47 -3.40 -28.31 11.63
N PRO A 48 -4.60 -27.75 11.32
CA PRO A 48 -5.17 -26.64 12.07
C PRO A 48 -5.86 -27.06 13.38
N PHE A 49 -5.47 -28.18 13.99
CA PHE A 49 -6.16 -28.67 15.19
C PHE A 49 -5.88 -27.79 16.41
N ARG A 50 -6.93 -27.13 16.93
CA ARG A 50 -6.87 -26.20 18.08
C ARG A 50 -7.66 -26.66 19.31
N GLY A 51 -7.99 -27.95 19.40
CA GLY A 51 -8.76 -28.50 20.52
C GLY A 51 -10.29 -28.34 20.40
N GLY A 52 -10.99 -28.57 21.50
CA GLY A 52 -12.45 -28.35 21.63
C GLY A 52 -12.75 -26.94 22.14
N PHE A 53 -13.90 -26.37 21.78
CA PHE A 53 -14.27 -25.02 22.23
C PHE A 53 -14.92 -25.02 23.63
N ALA A 54 -14.76 -23.91 24.36
CA ALA A 54 -15.32 -23.74 25.71
C ALA A 54 -16.83 -23.42 25.67
N THR A 55 -17.53 -23.54 26.81
CA THR A 55 -18.98 -23.26 26.88
C THR A 55 -19.38 -21.83 26.53
N ILE A 56 -18.41 -20.90 26.53
CA ILE A 56 -18.59 -19.49 26.15
C ILE A 56 -18.43 -19.24 24.64
N SER A 57 -17.83 -20.18 23.91
CA SER A 57 -17.69 -20.10 22.46
C SER A 57 -18.98 -20.62 21.81
N PRO A 58 -19.61 -19.86 20.89
CA PRO A 58 -20.89 -20.24 20.32
C PRO A 58 -20.75 -21.50 19.45
N LYS A 59 -21.64 -22.47 19.65
CA LYS A 59 -21.76 -23.64 18.78
C LYS A 59 -22.30 -23.19 17.41
N ASN A 60 -21.70 -23.69 16.35
CA ASN A 60 -22.27 -23.54 15.01
C ASN A 60 -23.57 -24.37 14.89
N VAL A 61 -24.66 -23.74 14.44
CA VAL A 61 -25.98 -24.40 14.36
C VAL A 61 -26.05 -25.51 13.31
N HIS A 62 -25.12 -25.53 12.35
CA HIS A 62 -25.07 -26.50 11.27
C HIS A 62 -23.96 -27.55 11.42
N VAL A 63 -23.05 -27.40 12.39
CA VAL A 63 -21.93 -28.32 12.60
C VAL A 63 -22.05 -29.02 13.95
N ASP A 64 -22.34 -30.32 13.92
CA ASP A 64 -22.38 -31.14 15.14
C ASP A 64 -20.99 -31.68 15.50
N ASP A 65 -20.05 -30.77 15.74
CA ASP A 65 -18.70 -31.06 16.22
C ASP A 65 -18.32 -30.08 17.32
N TYR A 66 -18.03 -30.58 18.53
CA TYR A 66 -17.59 -29.77 19.68
C TYR A 66 -16.22 -29.11 19.48
N LYS A 67 -15.54 -29.40 18.37
CA LYS A 67 -14.30 -28.74 17.95
C LYS A 67 -14.55 -27.58 16.98
N PHE A 68 -15.77 -27.41 16.48
CA PHE A 68 -16.10 -26.39 15.48
C PHE A 68 -16.89 -25.23 16.08
N SER A 69 -16.18 -24.15 16.42
CA SER A 69 -16.73 -22.82 16.67
C SER A 69 -15.89 -21.81 15.92
N LEU A 70 -16.52 -20.78 15.36
CA LEU A 70 -15.80 -19.72 14.65
C LEU A 70 -14.86 -18.94 15.56
N ASP A 71 -15.08 -18.97 16.86
CA ASP A 71 -14.20 -18.41 17.90
C ASP A 71 -12.88 -19.19 18.08
N VAL A 72 -12.81 -20.43 17.58
CA VAL A 72 -11.63 -21.30 17.72
C VAL A 72 -10.98 -21.58 16.37
N GLN A 73 -11.79 -21.79 15.33
CA GLN A 73 -11.28 -22.18 14.02
C GLN A 73 -10.33 -21.11 13.44
N PRO A 74 -9.20 -21.50 12.83
CA PRO A 74 -8.31 -20.55 12.15
C PRO A 74 -8.96 -20.12 10.83
N MET A 75 -9.85 -19.13 10.90
CA MET A 75 -10.60 -18.64 9.75
C MET A 75 -9.66 -18.03 8.71
N GLU A 76 -9.75 -18.49 7.47
CA GLU A 76 -8.94 -17.95 6.35
C GLU A 76 -9.30 -16.49 6.06
N TYR A 77 -10.55 -16.10 6.30
CA TYR A 77 -10.98 -14.71 6.25
C TYR A 77 -12.08 -14.48 7.28
N SER A 78 -11.71 -13.84 8.41
CA SER A 78 -12.61 -13.68 9.55
C SER A 78 -13.62 -12.55 9.36
N CYS A 79 -14.84 -12.74 9.84
CA CYS A 79 -15.93 -11.76 9.72
C CYS A 79 -16.43 -11.29 11.09
N ASN A 80 -16.93 -10.05 11.14
CA ASN A 80 -17.47 -9.46 12.36
C ASN A 80 -18.86 -10.01 12.71
N GLY A 81 -19.11 -10.23 14.01
CA GLY A 81 -20.46 -10.37 14.56
C GLY A 81 -21.13 -11.75 14.44
N SER A 82 -20.46 -12.75 13.86
CA SER A 82 -21.01 -14.10 13.65
C SER A 82 -20.44 -15.17 14.58
N GLY A 83 -19.98 -14.79 15.78
CA GLY A 83 -19.51 -15.73 16.81
C GLY A 83 -18.02 -16.05 16.77
N ASP A 84 -17.24 -15.35 15.96
CA ASP A 84 -15.79 -15.20 16.15
C ASP A 84 -15.57 -13.89 16.92
N TYR A 85 -14.98 -13.95 18.12
CA TYR A 85 -14.76 -12.76 18.96
C TYR A 85 -13.39 -12.10 18.72
N ARG A 86 -12.56 -12.70 17.87
CA ARG A 86 -11.21 -12.24 17.52
C ARG A 86 -11.26 -11.18 16.43
N LEU A 87 -10.09 -10.66 16.05
CA LEU A 87 -9.92 -9.70 14.97
C LEU A 87 -10.62 -10.17 13.69
N ALA A 88 -11.60 -9.39 13.25
CA ALA A 88 -12.27 -9.54 11.96
C ALA A 88 -11.40 -8.95 10.84
N ALA A 89 -11.34 -9.64 9.71
CA ALA A 89 -10.78 -9.14 8.45
C ALA A 89 -11.82 -8.32 7.66
N LEU A 90 -13.10 -8.68 7.78
CA LEU A 90 -14.22 -8.03 7.09
C LEU A 90 -15.33 -7.62 8.06
N SER A 91 -15.85 -6.41 7.88
CA SER A 91 -17.07 -5.92 8.51
C SER A 91 -17.89 -5.13 7.49
N ILE A 92 -19.10 -5.63 7.20
CA ILE A 92 -20.08 -4.99 6.32
C ILE A 92 -21.25 -4.51 7.19
N LYS A 93 -21.60 -3.24 7.04
CA LYS A 93 -22.77 -2.63 7.64
C LYS A 93 -23.89 -2.53 6.61
N ASP A 94 -25.03 -3.14 6.89
CA ASP A 94 -26.18 -3.08 6.01
C ASP A 94 -26.96 -1.75 6.12
N SER A 95 -27.99 -1.59 5.30
CA SER A 95 -28.85 -0.40 5.28
C SER A 95 -29.63 -0.14 6.58
N MET A 96 -29.71 -1.12 7.48
CA MET A 96 -30.33 -1.00 8.80
C MET A 96 -29.30 -0.74 9.91
N GLY A 97 -28.01 -0.59 9.56
CA GLY A 97 -26.92 -0.33 10.50
C GLY A 97 -26.40 -1.56 11.24
N ARG A 98 -26.74 -2.78 10.82
CA ARG A 98 -26.26 -4.03 11.43
C ARG A 98 -24.95 -4.44 10.79
N THR A 99 -24.02 -4.96 11.58
CA THR A 99 -22.64 -5.26 11.14
C THR A 99 -22.26 -6.75 11.17
N THR A 100 -23.24 -7.63 11.39
CA THR A 100 -23.03 -9.08 11.31
C THR A 100 -22.75 -9.46 9.87
N THR A 101 -21.56 -10.00 9.63
CA THR A 101 -21.09 -10.46 8.32
C THR A 101 -20.82 -11.96 8.39
N ASP A 102 -21.31 -12.73 7.40
CA ASP A 102 -21.11 -14.18 7.33
C ASP A 102 -20.92 -14.61 5.87
N VAL A 103 -19.68 -14.53 5.38
CA VAL A 103 -19.36 -14.98 4.01
C VAL A 103 -19.11 -16.48 3.98
N ARG A 104 -19.72 -17.16 3.01
CA ARG A 104 -19.55 -18.60 2.78
C ARG A 104 -19.00 -18.86 1.39
N TYR A 105 -18.15 -19.87 1.26
CA TYR A 105 -17.65 -20.39 0.00
C TYR A 105 -18.81 -20.63 -0.98
N LEU A 106 -18.67 -20.05 -2.18
CA LEU A 106 -19.60 -20.17 -3.29
C LEU A 106 -18.95 -20.93 -4.44
N ASP A 107 -17.77 -20.49 -4.89
CA ASP A 107 -17.07 -21.07 -6.04
C ASP A 107 -15.58 -20.72 -6.01
N HIS A 108 -14.79 -21.22 -6.96
CA HIS A 108 -13.40 -20.80 -7.16
C HIS A 108 -12.96 -20.83 -8.61
N LYS A 109 -11.84 -20.16 -8.90
CA LYS A 109 -11.12 -20.29 -10.18
C LYS A 109 -9.63 -20.43 -9.93
N ILE A 110 -8.96 -21.22 -10.75
CA ILE A 110 -7.50 -21.32 -10.78
C ILE A 110 -7.07 -21.05 -12.23
N TYR A 111 -6.16 -20.10 -12.41
CA TYR A 111 -5.63 -19.74 -13.73
C TYR A 111 -4.18 -19.29 -13.66
N ASP A 112 -3.49 -19.38 -14.80
CA ASP A 112 -2.11 -18.91 -14.94
C ASP A 112 -2.06 -17.37 -14.95
N GLY A 113 -0.97 -16.83 -14.42
CA GLY A 113 -0.72 -15.39 -14.33
C GLY A 113 -1.29 -14.76 -13.07
N LYS A 114 -1.41 -13.43 -13.11
CA LYS A 114 -1.88 -12.60 -11.99
C LYS A 114 -2.76 -11.46 -12.49
N PRO A 115 -3.96 -11.24 -11.91
CA PRO A 115 -4.80 -10.12 -12.30
C PRO A 115 -4.20 -8.78 -11.84
N LYS A 116 -4.44 -7.74 -12.64
CA LYS A 116 -4.22 -6.34 -12.22
C LYS A 116 -5.28 -5.96 -11.17
N LEU A 117 -4.92 -5.07 -10.26
CA LEU A 117 -5.85 -4.49 -9.29
C LEU A 117 -6.30 -3.13 -9.79
N ASN A 118 -7.61 -2.93 -9.95
CA ASN A 118 -8.15 -1.71 -10.53
C ASN A 118 -7.77 -0.48 -9.67
N GLY A 119 -7.18 0.54 -10.29
CA GLY A 119 -6.78 1.79 -9.63
C GLY A 119 -5.66 1.68 -8.59
N LEU A 120 -5.00 0.52 -8.46
CA LEU A 120 -4.03 0.25 -7.40
C LEU A 120 -2.70 -0.29 -7.95
N PRO A 121 -1.56 0.08 -7.33
CA PRO A 121 -0.29 -0.58 -7.58
C PRO A 121 -0.37 -2.04 -7.11
N ALA A 122 0.23 -2.92 -7.90
CA ALA A 122 0.29 -4.34 -7.58
C ALA A 122 1.50 -4.96 -8.26
N THR A 123 1.99 -6.05 -7.67
CA THR A 123 2.92 -6.94 -8.33
C THR A 123 2.29 -7.57 -9.57
N TYR A 124 3.13 -7.97 -10.51
CA TYR A 124 2.73 -8.49 -11.83
C TYR A 124 3.61 -9.67 -12.25
N CYS A 125 3.13 -10.45 -13.22
CA CYS A 125 3.92 -11.48 -13.89
C CYS A 125 4.55 -10.90 -15.17
N ASN A 126 5.82 -11.20 -15.46
CA ASN A 126 6.41 -10.87 -16.76
C ASN A 126 5.92 -11.84 -17.86
N ASP A 127 5.57 -13.07 -17.45
CA ASP A 127 4.94 -14.11 -18.25
C ASP A 127 3.93 -14.86 -17.37
N ASP A 128 2.75 -15.19 -17.90
CA ASP A 128 1.69 -15.82 -17.11
C ASP A 128 2.10 -17.16 -16.49
N SER A 129 3.12 -17.84 -17.03
CA SER A 129 3.64 -19.08 -16.44
C SER A 129 4.45 -18.89 -15.13
N GLU A 130 4.81 -17.66 -14.77
CA GLU A 130 5.55 -17.35 -13.54
C GLU A 130 4.74 -17.63 -12.26
N ALA A 131 3.42 -17.57 -12.35
CA ALA A 131 2.51 -17.72 -11.22
C ALA A 131 1.18 -18.35 -11.61
N GLN A 132 0.41 -18.76 -10.61
CA GLN A 132 -1.03 -18.99 -10.77
C GLN A 132 -1.79 -18.22 -9.71
N THR A 133 -3.00 -17.79 -10.06
CA THR A 133 -3.95 -17.16 -9.14
C THR A 133 -5.10 -18.11 -8.83
N LEU A 134 -5.43 -18.20 -7.55
CA LEU A 134 -6.68 -18.74 -7.02
C LEU A 134 -7.61 -17.56 -6.66
N GLU A 135 -8.80 -17.55 -7.25
CA GLU A 135 -9.93 -16.77 -6.78
C GLU A 135 -10.81 -17.66 -5.90
N LEU A 136 -10.93 -17.37 -4.61
CA LEU A 136 -11.95 -17.98 -3.75
C LEU A 136 -13.14 -17.03 -3.66
N ILE A 137 -14.25 -17.44 -4.25
CA ILE A 137 -15.48 -16.63 -4.31
C ILE A 137 -16.36 -17.04 -3.13
N THR A 138 -16.73 -16.06 -2.32
CA THR A 138 -17.63 -16.23 -1.19
C THR A 138 -18.81 -15.27 -1.29
N ILE A 139 -19.87 -15.53 -0.54
CA ILE A 139 -21.09 -14.73 -0.53
C ILE A 139 -21.62 -14.61 0.90
N ASP A 140 -21.91 -13.39 1.32
CA ASP A 140 -22.88 -13.17 2.40
C ASP A 140 -24.28 -13.15 1.78
N SER A 141 -25.00 -14.26 1.97
CA SER A 141 -26.35 -14.43 1.41
C SER A 141 -27.38 -13.43 1.94
N PHE A 142 -27.12 -12.79 3.08
CA PHE A 142 -28.03 -11.83 3.69
C PHE A 142 -27.95 -10.46 3.01
N THR A 143 -26.72 -9.94 2.84
CA THR A 143 -26.48 -8.63 2.21
C THR A 143 -26.37 -8.72 0.69
N GLY A 144 -25.98 -9.88 0.15
CA GLY A 144 -25.62 -10.04 -1.26
C GLY A 144 -24.18 -9.60 -1.57
N ALA A 145 -23.34 -9.38 -0.54
CA ALA A 145 -21.94 -9.05 -0.72
C ALA A 145 -21.15 -10.28 -1.19
N LYS A 146 -20.73 -10.27 -2.46
CA LYS A 146 -19.86 -11.29 -3.04
C LYS A 146 -18.41 -10.88 -2.79
N VAL A 147 -17.69 -11.68 -2.01
CA VAL A 147 -16.32 -11.38 -1.59
C VAL A 147 -15.38 -12.38 -2.24
N THR A 148 -14.52 -11.89 -3.12
CA THR A 148 -13.51 -12.69 -3.83
C THR A 148 -12.15 -12.48 -3.17
N LEU A 149 -11.57 -13.54 -2.65
CA LEU A 149 -10.21 -13.56 -2.09
C LEU A 149 -9.24 -14.01 -3.18
N TYR A 150 -8.25 -13.20 -3.49
CA TYR A 150 -7.22 -13.48 -4.49
C TYR A 150 -5.96 -13.99 -3.81
N TYR A 151 -5.45 -15.14 -4.25
CA TYR A 151 -4.16 -15.67 -3.83
C TYR A 151 -3.33 -15.92 -5.07
N THR A 152 -2.18 -15.27 -5.21
CA THR A 152 -1.27 -15.57 -6.32
C THR A 152 0.01 -16.18 -5.79
N ALA A 153 0.31 -17.40 -6.23
CA ALA A 153 1.53 -18.12 -5.86
C ALA A 153 2.56 -18.03 -6.99
N PHE A 154 3.71 -17.43 -6.71
CA PHE A 154 4.81 -17.31 -7.66
C PHE A 154 5.69 -18.55 -7.59
N ALA A 155 5.84 -19.29 -8.70
CA ALA A 155 6.50 -20.59 -8.68
C ALA A 155 8.01 -20.51 -8.39
N ASN A 156 8.64 -19.38 -8.74
CA ASN A 156 10.08 -19.18 -8.66
C ASN A 156 10.53 -18.40 -7.41
N TYR A 157 9.59 -17.97 -6.57
CA TYR A 157 9.87 -17.22 -5.34
C TYR A 157 9.10 -17.83 -4.17
N SER A 158 9.56 -17.61 -2.95
CA SER A 158 8.83 -17.99 -1.72
C SER A 158 7.70 -17.00 -1.41
N VAL A 159 6.92 -16.63 -2.43
CA VAL A 159 6.01 -15.48 -2.41
C VAL A 159 4.57 -15.90 -2.71
N ILE A 160 3.65 -15.43 -1.87
CA ILE A 160 2.22 -15.39 -2.13
C ILE A 160 1.75 -13.95 -2.01
N THR A 161 0.83 -13.53 -2.87
CA THR A 161 0.17 -12.22 -2.72
C THR A 161 -1.31 -12.39 -2.48
N GLU A 162 -1.85 -11.64 -1.53
CA GLU A 162 -3.27 -11.67 -1.16
C GLU A 162 -3.93 -10.31 -1.37
N SER A 163 -5.14 -10.31 -1.93
CA SER A 163 -6.02 -9.13 -1.98
C SER A 163 -7.48 -9.55 -2.00
N VAL A 164 -8.38 -8.60 -1.80
CA VAL A 164 -9.81 -8.86 -1.67
C VAL A 164 -10.62 -7.91 -2.53
N LYS A 165 -11.62 -8.46 -3.22
CA LYS A 165 -12.62 -7.69 -3.95
C LYS A 165 -14.00 -7.95 -3.37
N VAL A 166 -14.75 -6.89 -3.09
CA VAL A 166 -16.12 -6.94 -2.57
C VAL A 166 -17.04 -6.35 -3.62
N GLU A 167 -17.99 -7.14 -4.10
CA GLU A 167 -18.99 -6.72 -5.10
C GLU A 167 -20.39 -6.77 -4.47
N ASN A 168 -21.20 -5.75 -4.71
CA ASN A 168 -22.60 -5.78 -4.29
C ASN A 168 -23.45 -6.47 -5.37
N THR A 169 -23.77 -7.74 -5.15
CA THR A 169 -24.68 -8.53 -6.00
C THR A 169 -26.12 -8.58 -5.45
N GLY A 170 -26.36 -7.87 -4.35
CA GLY A 170 -27.65 -7.72 -3.70
C GLY A 170 -28.51 -6.63 -4.35
N LYS A 171 -29.52 -6.19 -3.59
CA LYS A 171 -30.48 -5.14 -4.03
C LYS A 171 -30.37 -3.85 -3.24
N GLU A 172 -29.76 -3.91 -2.06
CA GLU A 172 -29.64 -2.79 -1.14
C GLU A 172 -28.17 -2.37 -1.08
N THR A 173 -27.91 -1.09 -0.90
CA THR A 173 -26.57 -0.60 -0.59
C THR A 173 -26.08 -1.15 0.75
N PHE A 174 -24.79 -1.44 0.85
CA PHE A 174 -24.11 -1.66 2.12
C PHE A 174 -22.84 -0.81 2.22
N GLU A 175 -22.28 -0.72 3.41
CA GLU A 175 -21.03 -0.02 3.69
C GLU A 175 -19.99 -1.01 4.21
N ILE A 176 -18.79 -0.98 3.63
CA ILE A 176 -17.65 -1.71 4.16
C ILE A 176 -17.02 -0.87 5.26
N GLU A 177 -17.03 -1.34 6.51
CA GLU A 177 -16.38 -0.66 7.64
C GLU A 177 -14.94 -1.17 7.87
N LYS A 178 -14.65 -2.39 7.41
CA LYS A 178 -13.31 -2.97 7.42
C LYS A 178 -13.18 -3.98 6.28
N VAL A 179 -12.06 -3.93 5.57
CA VAL A 179 -11.66 -4.91 4.54
C VAL A 179 -10.14 -5.04 4.56
N ALA A 180 -9.66 -6.09 5.21
CA ALA A 180 -8.25 -6.42 5.22
C ALA A 180 -7.84 -7.09 3.92
N SER A 181 -6.62 -6.84 3.48
CA SER A 181 -6.03 -7.46 2.29
C SER A 181 -5.61 -8.91 2.54
N CYS A 182 -5.23 -9.25 3.78
CA CYS A 182 -4.90 -10.62 4.20
C CYS A 182 -5.40 -10.93 5.62
N CYS A 183 -5.58 -12.23 5.91
CA CYS A 183 -5.93 -12.76 7.22
C CYS A 183 -5.26 -14.12 7.43
N VAL A 184 -4.18 -14.18 8.21
CA VAL A 184 -3.36 -15.38 8.35
C VAL A 184 -3.34 -15.83 9.81
N ASN A 185 -3.49 -17.14 10.03
CA ASN A 185 -3.51 -17.71 11.38
C ASN A 185 -2.29 -18.63 11.59
N PHE A 186 -1.67 -18.52 12.75
CA PHE A 186 -0.51 -19.29 13.15
C PHE A 186 -0.88 -20.18 14.35
N PRO A 187 -0.31 -21.39 14.45
CA PRO A 187 -0.70 -22.37 15.47
C PRO A 187 -0.12 -22.09 16.87
N SER A 188 0.73 -21.07 17.01
CA SER A 188 1.37 -20.68 18.26
C SER A 188 1.55 -19.17 18.33
N MET A 189 2.00 -18.69 19.49
CA MET A 189 2.42 -17.31 19.75
C MET A 189 3.93 -17.17 19.95
N ASP A 190 4.69 -18.26 19.72
CA ASP A 190 6.14 -18.34 19.91
C ASP A 190 6.90 -17.63 18.78
N TYR A 191 6.54 -16.37 18.54
CA TYR A 191 7.12 -15.51 17.52
C TYR A 191 7.54 -14.18 18.13
N ASN A 192 8.61 -13.64 17.57
CA ASN A 192 8.94 -12.23 17.66
C ASN A 192 8.27 -11.48 16.50
N MET A 193 7.45 -10.48 16.82
CA MET A 193 7.01 -9.47 15.88
C MET A 193 8.16 -8.50 15.59
N ILE A 194 8.50 -8.38 14.32
CA ILE A 194 9.41 -7.38 13.78
C ILE A 194 8.57 -6.33 13.06
N ASN A 195 8.80 -5.06 13.37
CA ASN A 195 8.20 -3.95 12.64
C ASN A 195 9.21 -2.81 12.47
N LEU A 196 8.95 -1.93 11.52
CA LEU A 196 9.83 -0.79 11.22
C LEU A 196 9.17 0.51 11.68
N SER A 197 9.70 1.09 12.77
CA SER A 197 9.15 2.33 13.35
C SER A 197 10.19 3.44 13.40
N GLY A 198 9.74 4.69 13.39
CA GLY A 198 10.63 5.82 13.47
C GLY A 198 9.93 7.15 13.64
N VAL A 199 10.66 8.19 13.25
CA VAL A 199 10.18 9.57 13.09
C VAL A 199 10.95 10.18 11.92
N TRP A 200 10.55 11.35 11.45
CA TRP A 200 11.30 12.12 10.46
C TRP A 200 12.80 12.18 10.80
N SER A 201 13.67 12.00 9.79
CA SER A 201 15.13 11.93 9.89
C SER A 201 15.69 10.69 10.64
N ARG A 202 14.82 9.79 11.12
CA ARG A 202 15.17 8.60 11.93
C ARG A 202 14.21 7.43 11.65
N GLU A 203 13.87 7.22 10.38
CA GLU A 203 12.86 6.27 9.91
C GLU A 203 13.30 4.80 10.08
N ARG A 204 12.31 3.90 10.08
CA ARG A 204 12.47 2.44 9.90
C ARG A 204 13.53 1.77 10.79
N ARG A 205 13.56 2.12 12.09
CA ARG A 205 14.28 1.29 13.06
C ARG A 205 13.59 -0.04 13.20
N VAL A 206 14.39 -1.10 13.22
CA VAL A 206 13.92 -2.45 13.54
C VAL A 206 13.52 -2.49 14.99
N ILE A 207 12.24 -2.76 15.24
CA ILE A 207 11.68 -3.00 16.56
C ILE A 207 11.30 -4.47 16.64
N THR A 208 11.81 -5.16 17.66
CA THR A 208 11.56 -6.57 17.92
C THR A 208 10.81 -6.71 19.24
N ARG A 209 9.70 -7.43 19.24
CA ARG A 209 8.91 -7.72 20.45
C ARG A 209 8.39 -9.14 20.39
N HIS A 210 8.55 -9.90 21.47
CA HIS A 210 7.85 -11.17 21.60
C HIS A 210 6.34 -10.92 21.62
N LEU A 211 5.57 -11.79 20.97
CA LEU A 211 4.11 -11.69 20.99
C LEU A 211 3.57 -11.90 22.41
N ALA A 212 2.41 -11.31 22.67
CA ALA A 212 1.71 -11.44 23.93
C ALA A 212 0.22 -11.63 23.67
N HIS A 213 -0.49 -12.20 24.64
CA HIS A 213 -1.95 -12.28 24.60
C HIS A 213 -2.60 -10.91 24.37
N GLY A 214 -3.66 -10.90 23.56
CA GLY A 214 -4.34 -9.68 23.12
C GLY A 214 -3.81 -9.14 21.79
N ILE A 215 -4.11 -7.88 21.50
CA ILE A 215 -3.82 -7.25 20.20
C ILE A 215 -2.56 -6.38 20.27
N GLN A 216 -1.65 -6.58 19.34
CA GLN A 216 -0.53 -5.70 19.03
C GLN A 216 -0.73 -5.12 17.62
N SER A 217 -0.50 -3.82 17.44
CA SER A 217 -0.79 -3.15 16.17
C SER A 217 0.28 -2.14 15.80
N VAL A 218 0.55 -2.03 14.50
CA VAL A 218 1.26 -0.90 13.88
C VAL A 218 0.37 -0.33 12.78
N ALA A 219 0.20 0.99 12.77
CA ALA A 219 -0.77 1.63 11.90
C ALA A 219 -0.40 3.08 11.59
N SER A 220 -0.91 3.59 10.47
CA SER A 220 -0.90 5.01 10.12
C SER A 220 -2.32 5.55 9.94
N LYS A 221 -2.49 6.81 10.33
CA LYS A 221 -3.72 7.63 10.17
C LYS A 221 -3.41 9.00 9.56
N ARG A 222 -2.26 9.13 8.90
CA ARG A 222 -1.72 10.42 8.42
C ARG A 222 -2.15 10.80 7.00
N GLY A 223 -2.98 9.98 6.36
CA GLY A 223 -3.22 10.01 4.92
C GLY A 223 -2.04 9.50 4.09
N SER A 224 -1.06 8.86 4.74
CA SER A 224 0.16 8.33 4.15
C SER A 224 0.65 7.13 4.95
N SER A 225 1.52 6.29 4.38
CA SER A 225 2.12 5.15 5.07
C SER A 225 2.97 5.56 6.28
N SER A 226 3.66 6.71 6.22
CA SER A 226 4.30 7.46 7.30
C SER A 226 5.78 7.17 7.62
N HIS A 227 6.43 8.15 8.25
CA HIS A 227 7.73 8.00 8.93
C HIS A 227 7.64 7.16 10.20
N ASN A 228 6.45 7.07 10.80
CA ASN A 228 6.26 6.54 12.15
C ASN A 228 6.21 5.02 12.18
N HIS A 229 5.51 4.44 11.22
CA HIS A 229 5.37 3.00 11.05
C HIS A 229 5.38 2.70 9.56
N ASN A 230 6.23 1.78 9.13
CA ASN A 230 6.20 1.28 7.77
C ASN A 230 5.11 0.21 7.63
N PRO A 231 4.45 0.07 6.47
CA PRO A 231 3.48 -0.98 6.19
C PRO A 231 4.17 -2.34 5.95
N PHE A 232 5.02 -2.73 6.90
CA PHE A 232 5.74 -3.99 6.94
C PHE A 232 5.77 -4.53 8.36
N VAL A 233 5.41 -5.81 8.50
CA VAL A 233 5.62 -6.60 9.71
C VAL A 233 6.20 -7.96 9.34
N ALA A 234 6.96 -8.57 10.24
CA ALA A 234 7.32 -9.97 10.13
C ALA A 234 7.07 -10.70 11.45
N LEU A 235 6.65 -11.97 11.36
CA LEU A 235 6.64 -12.90 12.47
C LEU A 235 7.83 -13.83 12.28
N VAL A 236 8.75 -13.83 13.24
CA VAL A 236 9.97 -14.65 13.20
C VAL A 236 9.93 -15.57 14.40
N ASP A 237 10.33 -16.83 14.23
CA ASP A 237 10.51 -17.79 15.33
C ASP A 237 11.19 -17.11 16.53
N ASP A 238 10.70 -17.34 17.75
CA ASP A 238 11.20 -16.69 18.96
C ASP A 238 12.71 -16.91 19.19
N LYS A 239 13.25 -18.01 18.64
CA LYS A 239 14.67 -18.36 18.63
C LYS A 239 15.38 -18.02 17.33
N GLY A 240 14.65 -17.62 16.28
CA GLY A 240 15.18 -17.29 14.97
C GLY A 240 15.92 -15.95 14.91
N GLY A 241 16.50 -15.64 13.75
CA GLY A 241 17.26 -14.42 13.52
C GLY A 241 17.52 -14.14 12.04
N GLU A 242 18.62 -13.48 11.73
CA GLU A 242 18.98 -13.12 10.35
C GLU A 242 19.25 -14.34 9.46
N ASP A 243 19.92 -15.37 9.99
CA ASP A 243 20.46 -16.47 9.19
C ASP A 243 19.78 -17.83 9.43
N PHE A 244 18.80 -17.91 10.34
CA PHE A 244 18.12 -19.16 10.70
C PHE A 244 16.75 -18.90 11.34
N GLY A 245 15.93 -19.96 11.39
CA GLY A 245 14.57 -19.92 11.94
C GLY A 245 13.54 -19.52 10.87
N ASP A 246 12.28 -19.87 11.13
CA ASP A 246 11.18 -19.47 10.26
C ASP A 246 10.93 -17.96 10.36
N ALA A 247 10.75 -17.31 9.22
CA ALA A 247 10.40 -15.90 9.11
C ALA A 247 9.28 -15.72 8.08
N PHE A 248 8.22 -15.04 8.50
CA PHE A 248 7.04 -14.72 7.71
C PHE A 248 6.93 -13.21 7.57
N GLY A 249 7.26 -12.66 6.40
CA GLY A 249 7.19 -11.24 6.12
C GLY A 249 5.91 -10.85 5.41
N PHE A 250 5.34 -9.70 5.78
CA PHE A 250 4.09 -9.16 5.24
C PHE A 250 4.31 -7.69 4.88
N ASN A 251 4.14 -7.35 3.62
CA ASN A 251 4.34 -5.99 3.11
C ASN A 251 3.12 -5.55 2.30
N LEU A 252 2.46 -4.47 2.71
CA LEU A 252 1.28 -3.97 2.03
C LEU A 252 1.67 -3.03 0.89
N VAL A 253 1.20 -3.32 -0.32
CA VAL A 253 1.41 -2.49 -1.52
C VAL A 253 0.39 -1.34 -1.50
N TYR A 254 0.56 -0.43 -0.55
CA TYR A 254 -0.32 0.71 -0.32
C TYR A 254 0.40 1.85 0.41
N SER A 255 0.09 3.08 0.01
CA SER A 255 0.82 4.30 0.43
C SER A 255 0.01 5.20 1.34
N GLY A 256 -1.19 4.76 1.77
CA GLY A 256 -2.11 5.49 2.63
C GLY A 256 -2.15 5.02 4.08
N ASN A 257 -3.30 5.26 4.72
CA ASN A 257 -3.58 4.75 6.06
C ASN A 257 -3.65 3.22 6.04
N PHE A 258 -2.82 2.56 6.83
CA PHE A 258 -2.80 1.11 6.96
C PHE A 258 -2.93 0.68 8.43
N SER A 259 -3.32 -0.56 8.66
CA SER A 259 -3.05 -1.27 9.92
C SER A 259 -2.51 -2.67 9.64
N ALA A 260 -1.59 -3.11 10.49
CA ALA A 260 -1.21 -4.50 10.65
C ALA A 260 -1.50 -4.86 12.12
N ASP A 261 -2.56 -5.63 12.32
CA ASP A 261 -3.10 -6.01 13.63
C ASP A 261 -2.83 -7.50 13.87
N ILE A 262 -2.14 -7.81 14.97
CA ILE A 262 -1.74 -9.16 15.36
C ILE A 262 -2.40 -9.45 16.70
N GLU A 263 -3.29 -10.44 16.75
CA GLU A 263 -3.92 -10.89 17.98
C GLU A 263 -3.41 -12.27 18.35
N THR A 264 -2.99 -12.42 19.60
CA THR A 264 -2.81 -13.74 20.20
C THR A 264 -3.99 -14.03 21.11
N ASP A 265 -4.73 -15.08 20.79
CA ASP A 265 -5.94 -15.47 21.54
C ASP A 265 -5.63 -16.37 22.75
N TYR A 266 -6.68 -16.81 23.45
CA TYR A 266 -6.56 -17.58 24.70
C TYR A 266 -6.05 -19.01 24.51
N LEU A 267 -5.88 -19.47 23.27
CA LEU A 267 -5.32 -20.79 22.94
C LEU A 267 -3.85 -20.68 22.51
N ASP A 268 -3.18 -19.57 22.84
CA ASP A 268 -1.81 -19.28 22.47
C ASP A 268 -1.59 -19.28 20.94
N CYS A 269 -2.61 -19.01 20.12
CA CYS A 269 -2.46 -18.94 18.66
C CYS A 269 -2.59 -17.50 18.17
N THR A 270 -1.90 -17.20 17.09
CA THR A 270 -1.82 -15.84 16.55
C THR A 270 -2.66 -15.69 15.28
N ARG A 271 -3.39 -14.59 15.16
CA ARG A 271 -4.04 -14.12 13.92
C ARG A 271 -3.42 -12.79 13.52
N LEU A 272 -2.98 -12.68 12.28
CA LEU A 272 -2.50 -11.45 11.65
C LEU A 272 -3.53 -10.99 10.61
N VAL A 273 -3.93 -9.73 10.70
CA VAL A 273 -4.81 -9.05 9.74
C VAL A 273 -4.12 -7.77 9.27
N MET A 274 -4.01 -7.56 7.96
CA MET A 274 -3.33 -6.40 7.39
C MET A 274 -4.09 -5.81 6.21
N GLY A 275 -4.18 -4.48 6.14
CA GLY A 275 -4.88 -3.79 5.05
C GLY A 275 -5.02 -2.29 5.30
N ILE A 276 -6.04 -1.69 4.69
CA ILE A 276 -6.40 -0.29 4.94
C ILE A 276 -6.84 -0.14 6.40
N ASN A 277 -6.40 0.94 7.06
CA ASN A 277 -6.77 1.21 8.45
C ASN A 277 -8.30 1.40 8.56
N PRO A 278 -9.02 0.65 9.41
CA PRO A 278 -10.47 0.80 9.55
C PRO A 278 -10.88 2.09 10.29
N ILE A 279 -9.95 2.79 10.93
CA ILE A 279 -10.25 4.05 11.62
C ILE A 279 -10.37 5.17 10.58
N ASP A 280 -11.51 5.88 10.63
CA ASP A 280 -11.90 6.89 9.65
C ASP A 280 -11.98 6.37 8.21
N PHE A 281 -12.38 5.10 8.07
CA PHE A 281 -12.68 4.44 6.81
C PHE A 281 -14.10 3.86 6.84
N THR A 282 -14.89 4.18 5.82
CA THR A 282 -16.04 3.38 5.37
C THR A 282 -16.13 3.51 3.86
N TRP A 283 -16.62 2.49 3.16
CA TRP A 283 -16.83 2.56 1.72
C TRP A 283 -18.25 2.12 1.34
N VAL A 284 -19.01 3.00 0.68
CA VAL A 284 -20.35 2.72 0.20
C VAL A 284 -20.27 1.86 -1.06
N VAL A 285 -21.02 0.76 -1.10
CA VAL A 285 -21.09 -0.12 -2.28
C VAL A 285 -22.54 -0.24 -2.74
N GLU A 286 -22.90 0.52 -3.77
CA GLU A 286 -24.22 0.48 -4.39
C GLU A 286 -24.42 -0.84 -5.17
N PRO A 287 -25.66 -1.29 -5.42
CA PRO A 287 -25.90 -2.48 -6.23
C PRO A 287 -25.20 -2.42 -7.60
N GLY A 288 -24.34 -3.40 -7.88
CA GLY A 288 -23.53 -3.45 -9.09
C GLY A 288 -22.13 -2.82 -8.96
N ASP A 289 -21.86 -2.06 -7.89
CA ASP A 289 -20.53 -1.50 -7.62
C ASP A 289 -19.60 -2.53 -6.95
N GLU A 290 -18.31 -2.20 -6.96
CA GLU A 290 -17.27 -3.01 -6.35
C GLU A 290 -16.23 -2.16 -5.59
N PHE A 291 -15.55 -2.82 -4.66
CA PHE A 291 -14.39 -2.31 -3.94
C PHE A 291 -13.23 -3.29 -4.08
N GLN A 292 -12.03 -2.80 -4.39
CA GLN A 292 -10.80 -3.57 -4.44
C GLN A 292 -9.84 -3.11 -3.34
N SER A 293 -9.39 -4.03 -2.49
CA SER A 293 -8.32 -3.75 -1.53
C SER A 293 -6.96 -3.68 -2.23
N PRO A 294 -5.96 -2.98 -1.66
CA PRO A 294 -4.55 -3.21 -2.02
C PRO A 294 -4.15 -4.66 -1.75
N GLU A 295 -2.99 -5.09 -2.26
CA GLU A 295 -2.45 -6.41 -1.96
C GLU A 295 -1.43 -6.40 -0.82
N VAL A 296 -1.31 -7.52 -0.12
CA VAL A 296 -0.19 -7.84 0.75
C VAL A 296 0.69 -8.86 0.05
N VAL A 297 1.99 -8.58 0.02
CA VAL A 297 3.02 -9.52 -0.43
C VAL A 297 3.54 -10.25 0.80
N MET A 298 3.39 -11.57 0.77
CA MET A 298 3.77 -12.49 1.83
C MET A 298 4.99 -13.29 1.41
N VAL A 299 6.03 -13.28 2.24
CA VAL A 299 7.26 -14.04 2.03
C VAL A 299 7.46 -15.01 3.17
N TYR A 300 7.78 -16.25 2.84
CA TYR A 300 8.26 -17.24 3.79
C TYR A 300 9.76 -17.47 3.63
N SER A 301 10.45 -17.74 4.75
CA SER A 301 11.83 -18.18 4.78
C SER A 301 12.02 -19.18 5.91
N ASP A 302 12.64 -20.32 5.64
CA ASP A 302 13.12 -21.28 6.64
C ASP A 302 14.57 -21.02 7.07
N SER A 303 15.17 -19.92 6.59
CA SER A 303 16.58 -19.57 6.76
C SER A 303 16.75 -18.14 7.28
N GLY A 304 15.85 -17.70 8.15
CA GLY A 304 15.89 -16.40 8.81
C GLY A 304 15.46 -15.20 7.96
N MET A 305 15.53 -14.02 8.57
CA MET A 305 15.12 -12.72 8.00
C MET A 305 15.98 -12.29 6.80
N GLY A 306 17.23 -12.72 6.74
CA GLY A 306 18.14 -12.40 5.65
C GLY A 306 17.67 -12.99 4.32
N LYS A 307 17.25 -14.27 4.32
CA LYS A 307 16.66 -14.90 3.11
C LYS A 307 15.30 -14.28 2.78
N MET A 308 14.45 -14.02 3.78
CA MET A 308 13.18 -13.30 3.59
C MET A 308 13.38 -11.95 2.87
N SER A 309 14.32 -11.14 3.34
CA SER A 309 14.59 -9.82 2.78
C SER A 309 15.14 -9.90 1.35
N ARG A 310 16.06 -10.83 1.07
CA ARG A 310 16.56 -11.06 -0.30
C ARG A 310 15.44 -11.51 -1.25
N THR A 311 14.52 -12.35 -0.79
CA THR A 311 13.33 -12.73 -1.57
C THR A 311 12.46 -11.51 -1.88
N PHE A 312 12.19 -10.62 -0.92
CA PHE A 312 11.48 -9.36 -1.20
C PHE A 312 12.23 -8.50 -2.22
N HIS A 313 13.55 -8.34 -2.08
CA HIS A 313 14.36 -7.52 -2.98
C HIS A 313 14.33 -8.06 -4.41
N ASP A 314 14.62 -9.35 -4.59
CA ASP A 314 14.65 -9.99 -5.90
C ASP A 314 13.25 -9.97 -6.54
N PHE A 315 12.21 -10.23 -5.75
CA PHE A 315 10.83 -10.20 -6.24
C PHE A 315 10.40 -8.79 -6.63
N TYR A 316 10.64 -7.76 -5.82
CA TYR A 316 10.23 -6.38 -6.15
C TYR A 316 10.99 -5.81 -7.34
N ASN A 317 12.28 -6.11 -7.47
CA ASN A 317 13.05 -5.73 -8.65
C ASN A 317 12.46 -6.35 -9.93
N ASN A 318 11.92 -7.57 -9.86
CA ASN A 318 11.46 -8.32 -11.02
C ASN A 318 9.95 -8.28 -11.28
N ASN A 319 9.13 -7.99 -10.28
CA ASN A 319 7.68 -8.17 -10.33
C ASN A 319 6.90 -6.99 -9.74
N LEU A 320 7.55 -5.91 -9.30
CA LEU A 320 6.87 -4.69 -8.82
C LEU A 320 7.36 -3.43 -9.54
N ILE A 321 8.69 -3.25 -9.63
CA ILE A 321 9.29 -2.13 -10.37
C ILE A 321 8.96 -2.26 -11.86
N ARG A 322 8.63 -1.14 -12.51
CA ARG A 322 8.18 -1.07 -13.90
C ARG A 322 9.06 -0.16 -14.76
N GLY A 323 8.78 -0.19 -16.07
CA GLY A 323 9.29 0.79 -17.02
C GLY A 323 10.78 0.61 -17.34
N GLU A 324 11.32 1.63 -18.00
CA GLU A 324 12.67 1.65 -18.54
C GLU A 324 13.77 1.52 -17.46
N TRP A 325 13.46 1.91 -16.23
CA TRP A 325 14.42 2.03 -15.12
C TRP A 325 14.59 0.77 -14.26
N LYS A 326 13.78 -0.27 -14.49
CA LYS A 326 13.77 -1.53 -13.71
C LYS A 326 15.14 -2.19 -13.55
N ASN A 327 15.89 -2.29 -14.64
CA ASN A 327 17.19 -2.97 -14.69
C ASN A 327 18.35 -2.02 -15.05
N LYS A 328 18.14 -0.70 -14.88
CA LYS A 328 19.15 0.31 -15.16
C LYS A 328 19.85 0.75 -13.89
N LYS A 329 21.17 0.91 -14.00
CA LYS A 329 21.94 1.61 -12.97
C LYS A 329 21.43 3.05 -12.87
N ARG A 330 21.22 3.53 -11.64
CA ARG A 330 20.77 4.90 -11.39
C ARG A 330 21.94 5.88 -11.52
N PRO A 331 21.69 7.10 -12.03
CA PRO A 331 22.74 8.10 -12.20
C PRO A 331 23.27 8.53 -10.82
N LEU A 332 24.58 8.77 -10.75
CA LEU A 332 25.16 9.50 -9.62
C LEU A 332 24.70 10.96 -9.73
N LEU A 333 23.96 11.41 -8.73
CA LEU A 333 23.34 12.73 -8.73
C LEU A 333 23.92 13.65 -7.65
N ILE A 334 23.79 14.95 -7.88
CA ILE A 334 23.90 16.00 -6.86
C ILE A 334 22.59 16.80 -6.83
N ASN A 335 22.10 17.08 -5.64
CA ASN A 335 20.88 17.86 -5.42
C ASN A 335 21.24 19.21 -4.79
N SER A 336 20.60 20.29 -5.26
CA SER A 336 20.92 21.66 -4.85
C SER A 336 20.42 22.06 -3.45
N TRP A 337 19.55 21.27 -2.81
CA TRP A 337 18.80 21.68 -1.61
C TRP A 337 19.70 22.17 -0.47
N GLU A 338 20.59 21.33 0.08
CA GLU A 338 21.44 21.76 1.19
C GLU A 338 22.59 22.69 0.76
N GLY A 339 22.87 22.77 -0.54
CA GLY A 339 23.89 23.66 -1.09
C GLY A 339 23.43 25.12 -1.21
N SER A 340 22.15 25.35 -1.51
CA SER A 340 21.62 26.70 -1.77
C SER A 340 20.35 27.04 -1.01
N GLY A 341 19.62 26.07 -0.46
CA GLY A 341 18.24 26.27 -0.02
C GLY A 341 17.43 26.95 -1.13
N PHE A 342 16.78 28.06 -0.79
CA PHE A 342 16.06 28.89 -1.75
C PHE A 342 16.93 29.95 -2.47
N ASP A 343 18.18 30.16 -2.03
CA ASP A 343 19.08 31.21 -2.54
C ASP A 343 19.92 30.71 -3.73
N PHE A 344 19.27 30.54 -4.88
CA PHE A 344 19.94 30.17 -6.12
C PHE A 344 19.40 30.96 -7.32
N ASP A 345 20.23 31.00 -8.37
CA ASP A 345 19.89 31.48 -9.68
C ASP A 345 20.45 30.56 -10.77
N GLN A 346 20.20 30.90 -12.04
CA GLN A 346 20.72 30.14 -13.18
C GLN A 346 22.25 29.99 -13.19
N GLU A 347 23.01 30.98 -12.72
CA GLU A 347 24.48 30.94 -12.75
C GLU A 347 25.02 30.00 -11.67
N THR A 348 24.37 29.98 -10.51
CA THR A 348 24.65 29.05 -9.42
C THR A 348 24.47 27.60 -9.86
N LEU A 349 23.35 27.28 -10.51
CA LEU A 349 23.08 25.91 -10.97
C LEU A 349 24.01 25.47 -12.11
N VAL A 350 24.36 26.36 -13.05
CA VAL A 350 25.32 26.04 -14.12
C VAL A 350 26.73 25.83 -13.54
N ARG A 351 27.13 26.61 -12.53
CA ARG A 351 28.39 26.37 -11.79
C ARG A 351 28.38 24.99 -11.13
N TYR A 352 27.30 24.62 -10.46
CA TYR A 352 27.17 23.27 -9.88
C TYR A 352 27.26 22.18 -10.94
N ALA A 353 26.62 22.33 -12.10
CA ALA A 353 26.74 21.36 -13.19
C ALA A 353 28.20 21.19 -13.66
N LYS A 354 28.92 22.29 -13.84
CA LYS A 354 30.33 22.25 -14.25
C LYS A 354 31.21 21.54 -13.20
N GLU A 355 31.08 21.90 -11.94
CA GLU A 355 31.85 21.27 -10.84
C GLU A 355 31.49 19.79 -10.68
N ALA A 356 30.19 19.46 -10.78
CA ALA A 356 29.70 18.08 -10.75
C ALA A 356 30.31 17.24 -11.87
N LYS A 357 30.44 17.81 -13.08
CA LYS A 357 31.07 17.14 -14.23
C LYS A 357 32.53 16.79 -13.94
N GLU A 358 33.28 17.70 -13.35
CA GLU A 358 34.68 17.48 -12.97
C GLU A 358 34.83 16.34 -11.93
N MET A 359 33.80 16.09 -11.11
CA MET A 359 33.75 14.99 -10.12
C MET A 359 33.21 13.67 -10.69
N GLY A 360 32.75 13.63 -11.94
CA GLY A 360 32.14 12.44 -12.55
C GLY A 360 30.69 12.18 -12.15
N ILE A 361 30.00 13.18 -11.60
CA ILE A 361 28.55 13.15 -11.36
C ILE A 361 27.82 13.24 -12.71
N GLU A 362 26.65 12.61 -12.82
CA GLU A 362 25.93 12.41 -14.08
C GLU A 362 24.66 13.28 -14.18
N LEU A 363 24.09 13.67 -13.04
CA LEU A 363 22.80 14.35 -12.92
C LEU A 363 22.84 15.49 -11.89
N LEU A 364 22.38 16.67 -12.27
CA LEU A 364 22.08 17.77 -11.36
C LEU A 364 20.57 17.85 -11.13
N VAL A 365 20.13 17.81 -9.87
CA VAL A 365 18.73 18.00 -9.48
C VAL A 365 18.55 19.40 -8.91
N MET A 366 17.73 20.21 -9.58
CA MET A 366 17.24 21.49 -9.07
C MET A 366 16.07 21.23 -8.10
N ASP A 367 16.28 21.51 -6.83
CA ASP A 367 15.30 21.27 -5.76
C ASP A 367 14.29 22.44 -5.60
N ASP A 368 13.59 22.54 -4.47
CA ASP A 368 12.53 23.53 -4.19
C ASP A 368 12.99 24.98 -4.45
N GLY A 369 12.07 25.84 -4.91
CA GLY A 369 12.30 27.28 -5.13
C GLY A 369 12.29 27.77 -6.58
N TRP A 370 12.13 26.88 -7.57
CA TRP A 370 12.22 27.23 -8.99
C TRP A 370 10.92 27.82 -9.59
N PHE A 371 9.82 27.75 -8.87
CA PHE A 371 8.46 28.02 -9.36
C PHE A 371 7.80 29.21 -8.64
N GLY A 372 6.73 29.75 -9.23
CA GLY A 372 5.94 30.86 -8.69
C GLY A 372 6.81 32.02 -8.19
N HIS A 373 6.65 32.37 -6.92
CA HIS A 373 7.50 33.30 -6.16
C HIS A 373 8.06 32.62 -4.90
N ARG A 374 8.52 31.37 -5.05
CA ARG A 374 8.99 30.49 -3.96
C ARG A 374 10.39 30.87 -3.47
N ASP A 375 10.47 31.88 -2.61
CA ASP A 375 11.70 32.33 -1.94
C ASP A 375 11.90 31.75 -0.52
N SER A 376 10.85 31.12 0.02
CA SER A 376 10.89 30.33 1.24
C SER A 376 9.76 29.30 1.23
N ASP A 377 9.59 28.52 2.30
CA ASP A 377 8.59 27.45 2.37
C ASP A 377 7.16 27.92 2.70
N ASN A 378 6.82 29.19 2.46
CA ASN A 378 5.56 29.82 2.88
C ASN A 378 4.64 30.30 1.74
N SER A 379 4.95 30.03 0.46
CA SER A 379 4.14 30.47 -0.69
C SER A 379 4.22 29.52 -1.88
N SER A 380 3.45 29.80 -2.93
CA SER A 380 3.58 29.27 -4.30
C SER A 380 3.29 27.77 -4.54
N LEU A 381 3.09 26.93 -3.53
CA LEU A 381 2.69 25.53 -3.80
C LEU A 381 1.34 25.53 -4.51
N GLY A 382 1.25 24.80 -5.62
CA GLY A 382 0.11 24.83 -6.55
C GLY A 382 0.37 25.63 -7.83
N ASP A 383 1.36 26.53 -7.84
CA ASP A 383 1.72 27.40 -8.96
C ASP A 383 2.96 26.88 -9.69
N TRP A 384 2.81 25.83 -10.50
CA TRP A 384 3.93 25.12 -11.14
C TRP A 384 4.40 25.75 -12.45
N PHE A 385 4.63 27.06 -12.45
CA PHE A 385 5.28 27.80 -13.54
C PHE A 385 6.59 28.44 -13.07
N VAL A 386 7.51 28.68 -13.99
CA VAL A 386 8.89 29.09 -13.67
C VAL A 386 8.95 30.47 -12.99
N ASN A 387 9.73 30.57 -11.91
CA ASN A 387 10.11 31.85 -11.31
C ASN A 387 11.22 32.52 -12.14
N GLU A 388 10.82 33.37 -13.09
CA GLU A 388 11.77 34.10 -13.95
C GLU A 388 12.61 35.16 -13.20
N GLY A 389 12.23 35.50 -11.96
CA GLY A 389 13.07 36.31 -11.08
C GLY A 389 14.41 35.65 -10.77
N LYS A 390 14.38 34.33 -10.51
CA LYS A 390 15.58 33.49 -10.28
C LYS A 390 16.15 32.94 -11.58
N LEU A 391 15.28 32.45 -12.46
CA LEU A 391 15.65 31.71 -13.67
C LEU A 391 15.39 32.56 -14.92
N LYS A 392 16.21 33.61 -15.09
CA LYS A 392 16.06 34.57 -16.20
C LYS A 392 16.14 33.90 -17.57
N GLY A 393 15.07 34.04 -18.36
CA GLY A 393 14.97 33.40 -19.67
C GLY A 393 14.39 31.98 -19.63
N GLY A 394 13.85 31.56 -18.48
CA GLY A 394 13.07 30.35 -18.33
C GLY A 394 13.88 29.07 -18.12
N LEU A 395 13.16 27.99 -17.84
CA LEU A 395 13.73 26.70 -17.50
C LEU A 395 14.48 26.05 -18.68
N THR A 396 13.97 26.16 -19.90
CA THR A 396 14.58 25.56 -21.10
C THR A 396 16.02 26.02 -21.29
N LYS A 397 16.27 27.32 -21.17
CA LYS A 397 17.60 27.91 -21.31
C LYS A 397 18.57 27.42 -20.23
N LEU A 398 18.11 27.27 -18.99
CA LEU A 398 18.93 26.70 -17.92
C LEU A 398 19.31 25.25 -18.25
N ILE A 399 18.34 24.44 -18.66
CA ILE A 399 18.54 23.01 -18.96
C ILE A 399 19.52 22.84 -20.13
N GLU A 400 19.38 23.64 -21.19
CA GLU A 400 20.33 23.63 -22.32
C GLU A 400 21.77 23.92 -21.86
N ARG A 401 21.96 24.88 -20.95
CA ARG A 401 23.28 25.20 -20.39
C ARG A 401 23.83 24.07 -19.53
N VAL A 402 23.02 23.46 -18.67
CA VAL A 402 23.44 22.31 -17.84
C VAL A 402 23.79 21.11 -18.73
N ASN A 403 22.97 20.82 -19.74
CA ASN A 403 23.23 19.74 -20.68
C ASN A 403 24.49 19.99 -21.53
N ALA A 404 24.82 21.25 -21.86
CA ALA A 404 26.05 21.61 -22.57
C ALA A 404 27.33 21.28 -21.78
N GLU A 405 27.27 21.24 -20.44
CA GLU A 405 28.35 20.74 -19.58
C GLU A 405 28.41 19.18 -19.56
N GLY A 406 27.49 18.51 -20.24
CA GLY A 406 27.41 17.05 -20.31
C GLY A 406 26.84 16.41 -19.04
N ILE A 407 25.92 17.11 -18.37
CA ILE A 407 25.19 16.68 -17.17
C ILE A 407 23.68 16.61 -17.47
N GLN A 408 23.02 15.56 -17.01
CA GLN A 408 21.57 15.43 -17.07
C GLN A 408 20.90 16.39 -16.09
N PHE A 409 19.64 16.75 -16.35
CA PHE A 409 18.89 17.67 -15.49
C PHE A 409 17.71 16.97 -14.82
N GLY A 410 17.54 17.20 -13.53
CA GLY A 410 16.43 16.75 -12.72
C GLY A 410 15.71 17.91 -12.04
N ILE A 411 14.44 17.74 -11.74
CA ILE A 411 13.59 18.78 -11.14
C ILE A 411 12.78 18.24 -9.95
N TRP A 412 12.47 19.11 -8.99
CA TRP A 412 11.62 18.80 -7.85
C TRP A 412 10.18 19.28 -8.03
N TYR A 413 9.21 18.52 -7.52
CA TYR A 413 7.79 18.86 -7.45
C TYR A 413 7.19 18.40 -6.11
N GLU A 414 6.13 19.07 -5.66
CA GLU A 414 5.29 18.64 -4.52
C GLU A 414 3.80 18.80 -4.87
N PRO A 415 3.29 18.00 -5.82
CA PRO A 415 2.03 18.26 -6.53
C PRO A 415 0.77 18.09 -5.67
N GLU A 416 0.91 17.54 -4.47
CA GLU A 416 -0.17 17.25 -3.53
C GLU A 416 -0.44 18.39 -2.52
N MET A 417 0.22 19.53 -2.71
CA MET A 417 0.16 20.65 -1.76
C MET A 417 -0.27 21.95 -2.41
N ILE A 418 -0.81 22.83 -1.58
CA ILE A 418 -1.26 24.16 -1.93
C ILE A 418 -0.89 25.16 -0.83
N SER A 419 -0.43 26.34 -1.22
CA SER A 419 -0.15 27.45 -0.29
C SER A 419 -1.29 28.46 -0.31
N GLU A 420 -1.64 29.04 0.84
CA GLU A 420 -2.60 30.16 0.90
C GLU A 420 -2.14 31.35 0.02
N ASP A 421 -0.85 31.65 0.03
CA ASP A 421 -0.23 32.60 -0.89
C ASP A 421 0.19 31.90 -2.20
N SER A 422 -0.80 31.51 -3.00
CA SER A 422 -0.65 31.04 -4.39
C SER A 422 -1.79 31.56 -5.26
N GLU A 423 -1.56 31.67 -6.57
CA GLU A 423 -2.61 31.99 -7.53
C GLU A 423 -3.67 30.89 -7.58
N LEU A 424 -3.25 29.62 -7.45
CA LEU A 424 -4.17 28.48 -7.39
C LEU A 424 -5.15 28.60 -6.21
N TYR A 425 -4.67 28.91 -5.00
CA TYR A 425 -5.54 29.05 -3.84
C TYR A 425 -6.47 30.26 -3.93
N LYS A 426 -5.99 31.39 -4.47
CA LYS A 426 -6.83 32.58 -4.71
C LYS A 426 -7.97 32.27 -5.69
N ALA A 427 -7.71 31.47 -6.72
CA ALA A 427 -8.70 31.07 -7.72
C ALA A 427 -9.64 29.97 -7.21
N HIS A 428 -9.11 29.01 -6.44
CA HIS A 428 -9.78 27.78 -6.03
C HIS A 428 -9.52 27.45 -4.55
N PRO A 429 -10.02 28.26 -3.60
CA PRO A 429 -9.81 27.99 -2.17
C PRO A 429 -10.51 26.69 -1.71
N ASP A 430 -11.55 26.24 -2.42
CA ASP A 430 -12.29 25.00 -2.18
C ASP A 430 -11.54 23.73 -2.60
N TRP A 431 -10.40 23.86 -3.29
CA TRP A 431 -9.54 22.73 -3.67
C TRP A 431 -8.61 22.31 -2.53
N CYS A 432 -8.46 23.10 -1.48
CA CYS A 432 -7.77 22.70 -0.27
C CYS A 432 -8.58 21.63 0.49
N VAL A 433 -7.91 20.64 1.08
CA VAL A 433 -8.55 19.69 2.01
C VAL A 433 -9.02 20.45 3.25
N HIS A 434 -10.33 20.41 3.51
CA HIS A 434 -10.92 21.12 4.65
C HIS A 434 -12.26 20.51 5.09
N VAL A 435 -12.69 20.91 6.28
CA VAL A 435 -14.05 20.69 6.79
C VAL A 435 -14.72 22.04 6.97
N GLU A 436 -15.89 22.23 6.37
CA GLU A 436 -16.64 23.48 6.47
C GLU A 436 -16.90 23.85 7.95
N GLY A 437 -16.64 25.11 8.29
CA GLY A 437 -16.81 25.63 9.66
C GLY A 437 -15.70 25.22 10.65
N ARG A 438 -14.63 24.56 10.21
CA ARG A 438 -13.44 24.27 11.01
C ARG A 438 -12.25 25.11 10.57
N GLU A 439 -11.41 25.49 11.52
CA GLU A 439 -10.11 26.09 11.21
C GLU A 439 -9.19 25.04 10.58
N GLN A 440 -8.42 25.43 9.57
CA GLN A 440 -7.47 24.56 8.90
C GLN A 440 -6.12 24.62 9.64
N SER A 441 -5.53 23.48 9.95
CA SER A 441 -4.23 23.42 10.62
C SER A 441 -3.08 23.51 9.60
N PRO A 442 -2.27 24.59 9.55
CA PRO A 442 -1.10 24.63 8.69
C PRO A 442 0.03 23.76 9.26
N ALA A 443 0.78 23.11 8.38
CA ALA A 443 2.04 22.46 8.71
C ALA A 443 3.04 22.85 7.62
N ARG A 444 4.22 23.34 8.00
CA ARG A 444 5.17 23.95 7.05
C ARG A 444 4.54 25.04 6.17
N GLN A 445 3.64 25.86 6.75
CA GLN A 445 2.94 26.97 6.07
C GLN A 445 2.21 26.57 4.77
N GLN A 446 1.78 25.31 4.67
CA GLN A 446 1.08 24.76 3.51
C GLN A 446 -0.09 23.87 3.92
N PHE A 447 -0.94 23.57 2.95
CA PHE A 447 -2.10 22.69 3.07
C PHE A 447 -2.03 21.59 2.01
N VAL A 448 -2.85 20.57 2.19
CA VAL A 448 -2.98 19.46 1.23
C VAL A 448 -4.06 19.83 0.22
N ILE A 449 -3.82 19.57 -1.06
CA ILE A 449 -4.84 19.75 -2.11
C ILE A 449 -5.71 18.49 -2.24
N ASP A 450 -7.00 18.66 -2.55
CA ASP A 450 -7.99 17.58 -2.55
C ASP A 450 -7.85 16.67 -3.79
N MET A 451 -6.97 15.68 -3.69
CA MET A 451 -6.76 14.67 -4.73
C MET A 451 -7.96 13.75 -4.95
N THR A 452 -9.04 13.83 -4.15
CA THR A 452 -10.26 13.08 -4.44
C THR A 452 -10.98 13.60 -5.69
N ARG A 453 -10.75 14.86 -6.08
CA ARG A 453 -11.45 15.54 -7.18
C ARG A 453 -10.70 15.43 -8.51
N GLN A 454 -11.43 15.13 -9.59
CA GLN A 454 -10.84 15.00 -10.92
C GLN A 454 -10.34 16.35 -11.47
N ASP A 455 -11.06 17.45 -11.21
CA ASP A 455 -10.68 18.80 -11.66
C ASP A 455 -9.34 19.27 -11.09
N VAL A 456 -9.09 18.98 -9.80
CA VAL A 456 -7.80 19.18 -9.14
C VAL A 456 -6.70 18.38 -9.85
N ARG A 457 -6.89 17.07 -10.03
CA ARG A 457 -5.89 16.19 -10.65
C ARG A 457 -5.57 16.60 -12.09
N ASP A 458 -6.59 16.99 -12.87
CA ASP A 458 -6.41 17.46 -14.24
C ASP A 458 -5.64 18.77 -14.30
N CYS A 459 -5.91 19.70 -13.40
CA CYS A 459 -5.16 20.95 -13.30
C CYS A 459 -3.68 20.68 -13.01
N ILE A 460 -3.38 19.90 -11.96
CA ILE A 460 -2.01 19.58 -11.57
C ILE A 460 -1.29 18.80 -12.68
N PHE A 461 -1.95 17.81 -13.29
CA PHE A 461 -1.42 17.08 -14.44
C PHE A 461 -1.05 18.03 -15.56
N ASN A 462 -1.94 18.93 -15.96
CA ASN A 462 -1.70 19.86 -17.06
C ASN A 462 -0.52 20.80 -16.75
N GLN A 463 -0.44 21.33 -15.53
CA GLN A 463 0.69 22.18 -15.13
C GLN A 463 2.03 21.43 -15.19
N MET A 464 2.08 20.20 -14.67
CA MET A 464 3.27 19.35 -14.74
C MET A 464 3.62 18.99 -16.19
N TYR A 465 2.63 18.54 -16.96
CA TYR A 465 2.79 18.15 -18.37
C TYR A 465 3.32 19.32 -19.21
N ASP A 466 2.83 20.54 -18.98
CA ASP A 466 3.28 21.74 -19.67
C ASP A 466 4.76 22.03 -19.46
N VAL A 467 5.30 21.76 -18.27
CA VAL A 467 6.72 21.92 -17.97
C VAL A 467 7.52 20.74 -18.53
N LEU A 468 7.12 19.51 -18.21
CA LEU A 468 7.86 18.30 -18.56
C LEU A 468 7.94 18.07 -20.09
N SER A 469 6.88 18.39 -20.84
CA SER A 469 6.85 18.20 -22.30
C SER A 469 7.71 19.19 -23.09
N LYS A 470 8.08 20.33 -22.50
CA LYS A 470 8.83 21.41 -23.17
C LYS A 470 10.33 21.38 -22.84
N ASN A 471 10.75 20.51 -21.93
CA ASN A 471 12.08 20.57 -21.33
C ASN A 471 12.75 19.19 -21.33
N ASN A 472 14.07 19.17 -21.55
CA ASN A 472 14.87 17.93 -21.53
C ASN A 472 15.20 17.50 -20.09
N ILE A 473 14.18 17.06 -19.37
CA ILE A 473 14.27 16.61 -17.97
C ILE A 473 14.44 15.10 -17.96
N ALA A 474 15.47 14.60 -17.27
CA ALA A 474 15.77 13.17 -17.17
C ALA A 474 15.30 12.56 -15.83
N TYR A 475 14.98 13.40 -14.85
CA TYR A 475 14.65 12.98 -13.49
C TYR A 475 13.64 13.91 -12.84
N LEU A 476 12.73 13.35 -12.04
CA LEU A 476 11.80 14.11 -11.20
C LEU A 476 11.80 13.57 -9.77
N LYS A 477 12.05 14.46 -8.79
CA LYS A 477 11.83 14.19 -7.37
C LYS A 477 10.41 14.65 -7.00
N TRP A 478 9.56 13.71 -6.62
CA TRP A 478 8.16 13.95 -6.23
C TRP A 478 8.04 13.93 -4.72
N ASP A 479 7.77 15.07 -4.10
CA ASP A 479 7.77 15.23 -2.66
C ASP A 479 6.36 15.37 -2.05
N TYR A 480 6.30 15.27 -0.72
CA TYR A 480 5.10 15.38 0.12
C TYR A 480 5.50 15.70 1.56
N ASN A 481 5.40 16.96 1.96
CA ASN A 481 6.05 17.46 3.18
C ASN A 481 5.10 17.70 4.38
N ARG A 482 3.84 17.27 4.31
CA ARG A 482 2.95 17.27 5.48
C ARG A 482 1.92 16.15 5.45
N ALA A 483 1.49 15.71 6.63
CA ALA A 483 0.34 14.82 6.77
C ALA A 483 -0.99 15.58 6.57
N ILE A 484 -2.04 14.84 6.23
CA ILE A 484 -3.40 15.35 6.12
C ILE A 484 -3.96 15.70 7.51
N THR A 485 -4.59 16.87 7.64
CA THR A 485 -5.44 17.25 8.78
C THR A 485 -6.80 17.71 8.27
N GLU A 486 -7.80 17.74 9.14
CA GLU A 486 -9.20 18.09 8.79
C GLU A 486 -9.67 17.38 7.49
N PRO A 487 -9.54 16.04 7.40
CA PRO A 487 -9.79 15.30 6.17
C PRO A 487 -11.24 15.50 5.71
N GLY A 488 -11.39 16.12 4.55
CA GLY A 488 -12.68 16.44 3.97
C GLY A 488 -12.54 16.92 2.53
N SER A 489 -13.57 16.65 1.74
CA SER A 489 -13.68 17.12 0.36
C SER A 489 -14.98 17.91 0.22
N ALA A 490 -14.92 19.02 -0.52
CA ALA A 490 -16.11 19.79 -0.86
C ALA A 490 -17.10 19.01 -1.76
N LEU A 491 -16.66 17.90 -2.38
CA LEU A 491 -17.48 17.09 -3.30
C LEU A 491 -17.99 15.79 -2.67
N LEU A 492 -17.51 15.40 -1.49
CA LEU A 492 -18.00 14.20 -0.79
C LEU A 492 -19.16 14.56 0.14
N ASP A 493 -20.29 13.88 -0.03
CA ASP A 493 -21.41 14.01 0.89
C ASP A 493 -21.13 13.34 2.25
N ALA A 494 -22.07 13.48 3.18
CA ALA A 494 -21.93 12.92 4.53
C ALA A 494 -21.73 11.39 4.53
N ARG A 495 -22.36 10.67 3.59
CA ARG A 495 -22.31 9.21 3.51
C ARG A 495 -20.95 8.72 2.99
N HIS A 496 -20.34 9.46 2.08
CA HIS A 496 -19.04 9.15 1.48
C HIS A 496 -17.86 9.86 2.19
N SER A 497 -18.12 10.64 3.24
CA SER A 497 -17.10 11.44 3.94
C SER A 497 -15.87 10.64 4.41
N LYS A 498 -16.09 9.41 4.89
CA LYS A 498 -15.01 8.50 5.35
C LYS A 498 -14.34 7.72 4.22
N GLU A 499 -14.71 7.94 2.97
CA GLU A 499 -13.97 7.44 1.81
C GLU A 499 -12.78 8.33 1.47
N PHE A 500 -12.76 9.56 2.02
CA PHE A 500 -11.81 10.62 1.70
C PHE A 500 -10.36 10.13 1.64
N PHE A 501 -9.86 9.47 2.68
CA PHE A 501 -8.46 9.04 2.73
C PHE A 501 -8.11 8.04 1.64
N HIS A 502 -9.01 7.09 1.34
CA HIS A 502 -8.76 6.11 0.30
C HIS A 502 -8.88 6.74 -1.10
N ARG A 503 -9.91 7.56 -1.32
CA ARG A 503 -10.07 8.34 -2.58
C ARG A 503 -8.90 9.28 -2.84
N PHE A 504 -8.33 9.88 -1.80
CA PHE A 504 -7.13 10.72 -1.90
C PHE A 504 -5.97 9.91 -2.49
N ILE A 505 -5.70 8.71 -1.93
CA ILE A 505 -4.63 7.84 -2.41
C ILE A 505 -4.90 7.32 -3.82
N LEU A 506 -6.13 6.92 -4.14
CA LEU A 506 -6.52 6.52 -5.49
C LEU A 506 -6.30 7.65 -6.50
N GLY A 507 -6.62 8.90 -6.11
CA GLY A 507 -6.36 10.08 -6.92
C GLY A 507 -4.87 10.35 -7.12
N THR A 508 -4.07 10.26 -6.06
CA THR A 508 -2.61 10.38 -6.15
C THR A 508 -2.01 9.30 -7.06
N TYR A 509 -2.48 8.05 -6.96
CA TYR A 509 -2.08 6.96 -7.85
C TYR A 509 -2.46 7.20 -9.30
N GLU A 510 -3.67 7.68 -9.58
CA GLU A 510 -4.10 8.02 -10.94
C GLU A 510 -3.24 9.13 -11.55
N LEU A 511 -2.91 10.17 -10.79
CA LEU A 511 -2.02 11.24 -11.24
C LEU A 511 -0.60 10.72 -11.51
N MET A 512 -0.04 9.89 -10.63
CA MET A 512 1.27 9.28 -10.82
C MET A 512 1.30 8.36 -12.04
N ASP A 513 0.28 7.52 -12.25
CA ASP A 513 0.19 6.64 -13.42
C ASP A 513 0.13 7.45 -14.72
N ARG A 514 -0.64 8.55 -14.75
CA ARG A 514 -0.68 9.48 -15.90
C ARG A 514 0.66 10.12 -16.20
N ILE A 515 1.33 10.65 -15.18
CA ILE A 515 2.62 11.35 -15.36
C ILE A 515 3.72 10.38 -15.77
N THR A 516 3.84 9.24 -15.08
CA THR A 516 4.86 8.22 -15.41
C THR A 516 4.61 7.57 -16.77
N SER A 517 3.35 7.41 -17.19
CA SER A 517 3.01 6.93 -18.54
C SER A 517 3.27 7.96 -19.64
N ALA A 518 3.06 9.25 -19.37
CA ALA A 518 3.35 10.32 -20.32
C ALA A 518 4.86 10.54 -20.52
N PHE A 519 5.66 10.29 -19.48
CA PHE A 519 7.11 10.52 -19.48
C PHE A 519 7.91 9.28 -19.06
N PRO A 520 7.81 8.15 -19.79
CA PRO A 520 8.39 6.87 -19.37
C PRO A 520 9.93 6.85 -19.31
N HIS A 521 10.58 7.83 -19.93
CA HIS A 521 12.04 8.00 -19.94
C HIS A 521 12.55 8.76 -18.71
N ILE A 522 11.70 9.50 -17.99
CA ILE A 522 12.07 10.23 -16.77
C ILE A 522 12.24 9.22 -15.63
N LEU A 523 13.34 9.34 -14.87
CA LEU A 523 13.50 8.63 -13.60
C LEU A 523 12.73 9.38 -12.52
N PHE A 524 11.70 8.76 -11.95
CA PHE A 524 10.95 9.33 -10.85
C PHE A 524 11.46 8.81 -9.51
N GLU A 525 11.70 9.71 -8.56
CA GLU A 525 12.06 9.40 -7.18
C GLU A 525 10.99 9.96 -6.24
N SER A 526 10.30 9.08 -5.51
CA SER A 526 9.34 9.49 -4.50
C SER A 526 10.04 9.97 -3.23
N CYS A 527 9.54 11.06 -2.66
CA CYS A 527 9.97 11.66 -1.41
C CYS A 527 8.73 12.06 -0.60
N ALA A 528 8.87 12.08 0.72
CA ALA A 528 7.87 12.65 1.61
C ALA A 528 8.55 13.19 2.86
N GLY A 529 9.23 14.34 2.72
CA GLY A 529 10.14 14.85 3.75
C GLY A 529 11.16 13.78 4.18
N GLY A 530 11.82 13.16 3.19
CA GLY A 530 12.56 11.91 3.39
C GLY A 530 11.67 10.68 3.24
N GLY A 531 11.71 9.75 4.19
CA GLY A 531 11.15 8.41 4.05
C GLY A 531 9.67 8.25 4.42
N GLY A 532 8.87 9.32 4.38
CA GLY A 532 7.49 9.35 4.88
C GLY A 532 6.46 8.57 4.07
N ARG A 533 6.80 8.19 2.83
CA ARG A 533 6.01 7.31 1.95
C ARG A 533 6.91 6.24 1.30
N PHE A 534 7.86 5.73 2.08
CA PHE A 534 8.71 4.64 1.61
C PHE A 534 7.95 3.33 1.74
N ASP A 535 7.21 2.94 0.72
CA ASP A 535 6.41 1.72 0.69
C ASP A 535 6.37 1.11 -0.72
N ALA A 536 5.90 -0.14 -0.80
CA ALA A 536 5.82 -0.87 -2.05
C ALA A 536 4.82 -0.25 -3.05
N GLY A 537 3.82 0.50 -2.56
CA GLY A 537 2.88 1.22 -3.42
C GLY A 537 3.55 2.34 -4.22
N MET A 538 4.41 3.14 -3.59
CA MET A 538 5.19 4.17 -4.29
C MET A 538 6.23 3.56 -5.24
N LEU A 539 6.88 2.46 -4.83
CA LEU A 539 7.91 1.79 -5.63
C LEU A 539 7.42 1.29 -7.00
N TYR A 540 6.13 0.98 -7.12
CA TYR A 540 5.50 0.62 -8.40
C TYR A 540 5.57 1.75 -9.44
N TYR A 541 5.49 3.01 -9.00
CA TYR A 541 5.50 4.19 -9.86
C TYR A 541 6.89 4.83 -9.97
N MET A 542 7.67 4.82 -8.90
CA MET A 542 8.89 5.60 -8.74
C MET A 542 10.03 4.72 -8.20
N PRO A 543 10.84 4.13 -9.07
CA PRO A 543 11.79 3.11 -8.68
C PRO A 543 13.09 3.64 -8.09
#